data_AF-A0A849RS91-F1
#
_entry.id   AF-A0A849RS91-F1
#
_cell.length_a   1.000
_cell.length_b   1.000
_cell.length_c   1.000
_cell.angle_alpha   90.00
_cell.angle_beta   90.00
_cell.angle_gamma   90.00
#
_symmetry.space_group_name_H-M   'P 1'
#
loop_
_entity.id
_entity.type
_entity.pdbx_description
1 polymer ?
#
loop_
_entity_poly.entity_id
_entity_poly.type
_entity_poly.pdbx_seq_one_letter_code
_entity_poly.pdbx_strand_id
1 'polypeptide(L)'
;MSTSVICKVTYPNGKIYVGQDRTNSLTYMGSPKDEYVAKDFTPEQRKRFTLTKEILWSSDTATLAEVNKKEIEYILSERSNDPSVGYNLNPPFKGK
;
A
#
# COMPACT_ATOMS: atom_id res chain seq x y z
N MET A 1 -16.86 -15.99 4.54
CA MET A 1 -16.99 -14.89 3.56
C MET A 1 -15.60 -14.28 3.42
N SER A 2 -15.07 -14.19 2.19
CA SER A 2 -13.76 -13.60 1.94
C SER A 2 -13.93 -12.10 1.68
N THR A 3 -13.73 -11.30 2.70
CA THR A 3 -13.80 -9.84 2.60
C THR A 3 -12.60 -9.34 1.79
N SER A 4 -12.85 -8.62 0.70
CA SER A 4 -11.79 -7.90 -0.01
C SER A 4 -11.60 -6.53 0.65
N VAL A 5 -10.35 -6.17 0.93
CA VAL A 5 -10.02 -4.89 1.57
C VAL A 5 -8.96 -4.14 0.77
N ILE A 6 -9.01 -2.81 0.81
CA ILE A 6 -7.89 -1.95 0.43
C ILE A 6 -7.23 -1.51 1.73
N CYS A 7 -5.92 -1.76 1.85
CA CYS A 7 -5.15 -1.35 3.01
C CYS A 7 -4.09 -0.30 2.64
N LYS A 8 -3.73 0.51 3.64
CA LYS A 8 -2.58 1.38 3.64
C LYS A 8 -1.56 0.87 4.64
N VAL A 9 -0.30 0.79 4.23
CA VAL A 9 0.82 0.43 5.09
C VAL A 9 1.76 1.62 5.17
N THR A 10 1.94 2.15 6.37
CA THR A 10 2.79 3.31 6.64
C THR A 10 4.13 2.84 7.20
N TYR A 11 5.21 3.34 6.59
CA TYR A 11 6.59 3.06 6.95
C TYR A 11 7.16 4.12 7.92
N PRO A 12 8.27 3.84 8.62
CA PRO A 12 8.84 4.77 9.62
C PRO A 12 9.26 6.13 9.06
N ASN A 13 9.56 6.23 7.77
CA ASN A 13 9.88 7.47 7.08
C ASN A 13 8.63 8.28 6.67
N GLY A 14 7.44 7.83 7.04
CA GLY A 14 6.16 8.44 6.68
C GLY A 14 5.65 8.06 5.29
N LYS A 15 6.43 7.34 4.47
CA LYS A 15 5.96 6.88 3.16
C LYS A 15 4.95 5.74 3.31
N ILE A 16 4.09 5.63 2.32
CA ILE A 16 2.97 4.67 2.34
C ILE A 16 2.99 3.70 1.17
N TYR A 17 2.34 2.56 1.36
CA TYR A 17 1.96 1.65 0.28
C TYR A 17 0.46 1.36 0.39
N VAL A 18 -0.25 1.45 -0.74
CA VAL A 18 -1.67 1.09 -0.85
C VAL A 18 -1.76 -0.20 -1.64
N GLY A 19 -2.49 -1.18 -1.11
CA GLY A 19 -2.68 -2.45 -1.81
C GLY A 19 -4.01 -3.11 -1.46
N GLN A 20 -4.49 -3.97 -2.34
CA GLN A 20 -5.62 -4.84 -2.06
C GLN A 20 -5.20 -6.12 -1.33
N ASP A 21 -6.03 -6.56 -0.39
CA ASP A 21 -5.97 -7.87 0.24
C ASP A 21 -7.31 -8.57 0.06
N ARG A 22 -7.30 -9.66 -0.71
CA ARG A 22 -8.49 -10.45 -1.06
C ARG A 22 -8.69 -11.66 -0.14
N THR A 23 -7.80 -11.81 0.83
CA THR A 23 -7.77 -12.91 1.79
C THR A 23 -8.17 -12.48 3.20
N ASN A 24 -8.28 -11.17 3.43
CA ASN A 24 -8.47 -10.57 4.76
C ASN A 24 -7.41 -11.07 5.77
N SER A 25 -6.16 -11.15 5.32
CA SER A 25 -5.07 -11.66 6.14
C SER A 25 -4.59 -10.59 7.12
N LEU A 26 -4.57 -10.94 8.40
CA LEU A 26 -4.02 -10.08 9.45
C LEU A 26 -2.52 -9.79 9.21
N THR A 27 -1.79 -10.75 8.65
CA THR A 27 -0.33 -10.69 8.49
C THR A 27 0.13 -10.09 7.16
N TYR A 28 -0.77 -9.93 6.20
CA TYR A 28 -0.42 -9.31 4.92
C TYR A 28 -0.23 -7.80 5.08
N MET A 29 0.99 -7.32 4.80
CA MET A 29 1.42 -5.93 4.93
C MET A 29 1.77 -5.30 3.57
N GLY A 30 1.05 -5.71 2.51
CA GLY A 30 1.31 -5.22 1.16
C GLY A 30 2.47 -5.95 0.46
N SER A 31 2.74 -5.54 -0.77
CA SER A 31 3.80 -6.10 -1.62
C SER A 31 4.55 -5.02 -2.42
N PRO A 32 5.11 -3.99 -1.78
CA PRO A 32 5.99 -3.06 -2.48
C PRO A 32 7.26 -3.77 -2.94
N LYS A 33 7.88 -3.23 -3.98
CA LYS A 33 9.18 -3.71 -4.44
C LYS A 33 10.26 -3.33 -3.41
N ASP A 34 10.89 -4.35 -2.83
CA ASP A 34 11.93 -4.19 -1.79
C ASP A 34 13.02 -3.20 -2.21
N GLU A 35 13.48 -3.25 -3.47
CA GLU A 35 14.53 -2.39 -4.00
C GLU A 35 14.23 -0.87 -3.89
N TYR A 36 12.96 -0.45 -3.81
CA TYR A 36 12.59 0.96 -3.63
C TYR A 36 12.46 1.34 -2.16
N VAL A 37 11.87 0.46 -1.36
CA VAL A 37 11.74 0.66 0.09
C VAL A 37 13.12 0.72 0.72
N ALA A 38 13.97 -0.26 0.38
CA ALA A 38 15.33 -0.41 0.90
C ALA A 38 16.22 0.83 0.71
N LYS A 39 15.98 1.65 -0.32
CA LYS A 39 16.74 2.89 -0.59
C LYS A 39 16.52 3.97 0.47
N ASP A 40 15.40 3.92 1.20
CA ASP A 40 15.06 4.93 2.21
C ASP A 40 15.49 4.52 3.64
N PHE A 41 16.14 3.37 3.83
CA PHE A 41 16.49 2.85 5.16
C PHE A 41 17.97 2.45 5.28
N THR A 42 18.62 2.94 6.34
CA THR A 42 19.97 2.53 6.73
C THR A 42 19.99 1.08 7.25
N PRO A 43 21.16 0.40 7.25
CA PRO A 43 21.29 -0.93 7.84
C PRO A 43 20.80 -1.01 9.29
N GLU A 44 21.00 0.04 10.10
CA GLU A 44 20.54 0.14 11.48
C GLU A 44 19.02 0.20 11.57
N GLN A 45 18.36 1.01 10.73
CA GLN A 45 16.91 1.13 10.72
C GLN A 45 16.22 -0.18 10.29
N ARG A 46 16.89 -1.01 9.48
CA ARG A 46 16.39 -2.33 9.09
C ARG A 46 16.35 -3.35 10.24
N LYS A 47 17.16 -3.16 11.28
CA LYS A 47 17.24 -4.09 12.43
C LYS A 47 15.98 -4.05 13.28
N ARG A 48 15.32 -2.89 13.36
CA ARG A 48 14.07 -2.70 14.12
C ARG A 48 13.30 -1.51 13.57
N PHE A 49 12.09 -1.78 13.11
CA PHE A 49 11.14 -0.76 12.73
C PHE A 49 9.71 -1.25 12.93
N THR A 50 8.76 -0.32 12.86
CA THR A 50 7.33 -0.60 12.96
C THR A 50 6.66 -0.21 11.66
N LEU A 51 5.70 -1.02 11.25
CA LEU A 51 4.76 -0.70 10.18
C LEU A 51 3.37 -0.56 10.78
N THR A 52 2.58 0.35 10.23
CA THR A 52 1.17 0.53 10.61
C THR A 52 0.29 0.18 9.43
N LYS A 53 -0.61 -0.80 9.59
CA LYS A 53 -1.62 -1.19 8.60
C LYS A 53 -2.96 -0.57 8.97
N GLU A 54 -3.60 0.07 8.01
CA GLU A 54 -4.94 0.65 8.12
C GLU A 54 -5.83 0.09 7.02
N ILE A 55 -7.07 -0.28 7.34
CA ILE A 55 -8.07 -0.66 6.32
C ILE A 55 -8.74 0.63 5.84
N LEU A 56 -8.56 0.97 4.57
CA LEU A 56 -9.17 2.14 3.94
C LEU A 56 -10.58 1.85 3.43
N TRP A 57 -10.80 0.62 2.97
CA TRP A 57 -12.07 0.18 2.40
C TRP A 57 -12.22 -1.34 2.50
N SER A 58 -13.45 -1.83 2.60
CA SER A 58 -13.77 -3.26 2.61
C SER A 58 -15.10 -3.54 1.91
N SER A 59 -15.21 -4.72 1.28
CA SER A 59 -16.46 -5.24 0.76
C SER A 59 -16.48 -6.76 0.70
N ASP A 60 -17.64 -7.33 1.01
CA ASP A 60 -17.91 -8.77 0.91
C ASP A 60 -18.49 -9.18 -0.46
N THR A 61 -18.98 -8.20 -1.24
CA THR A 61 -19.73 -8.45 -2.48
C THR A 61 -19.10 -7.82 -3.72
N ALA A 62 -18.04 -7.02 -3.55
CA ALA A 62 -17.40 -6.36 -4.67
C ALA A 62 -16.75 -7.37 -5.63
N THR A 63 -16.93 -7.12 -6.91
CA THR A 63 -16.24 -7.80 -7.99
C THR A 63 -14.75 -7.43 -8.00
N LEU A 64 -13.93 -8.26 -8.64
CA LEU A 64 -12.51 -7.97 -8.82
C LEU A 64 -12.26 -6.62 -9.52
N ALA A 65 -13.10 -6.27 -10.50
CA ALA A 65 -12.99 -5.01 -11.21
C ALA A 65 -13.24 -3.80 -10.29
N GLU A 66 -14.20 -3.88 -9.38
CA GLU A 66 -14.48 -2.83 -8.40
C GLU A 66 -13.35 -2.70 -7.38
N VAL A 67 -12.78 -3.81 -6.90
CA VAL A 67 -11.63 -3.78 -5.99
C VAL A 67 -10.41 -3.14 -6.67
N ASN A 68 -10.10 -3.52 -7.91
CA ASN A 68 -9.00 -2.92 -8.67
C ASN A 68 -9.23 -1.41 -8.90
N LYS A 69 -10.47 -1.00 -9.21
CA LYS A 69 -10.81 0.41 -9.36
C LYS A 69 -10.61 1.17 -8.04
N LYS A 70 -11.05 0.60 -6.92
CA LYS A 70 -10.85 1.19 -5.58
C LYS A 70 -9.38 1.32 -5.21
N GLU A 71 -8.57 0.29 -5.48
CA GLU A 71 -7.13 0.34 -5.29
C GLU A 71 -6.51 1.54 -6.03
N ILE A 72 -6.83 1.72 -7.32
CA ILE A 72 -6.34 2.85 -8.12
C ILE A 72 -6.83 4.20 -7.56
N GLU A 73 -8.10 4.30 -7.15
CA GLU A 73 -8.66 5.51 -6.52
C GLU A 73 -7.87 5.90 -5.25
N TYR A 74 -7.56 4.93 -4.39
CA TYR A 74 -6.77 5.18 -3.17
C TYR A 74 -5.30 5.49 -3.45
N ILE A 75 -4.66 4.79 -4.41
CA ILE A 75 -3.29 5.09 -4.80
C ILE A 75 -3.15 6.55 -5.27
N LEU A 76 -4.11 7.03 -6.07
CA LEU A 76 -4.09 8.40 -6.59
C LEU A 76 -4.45 9.45 -5.53
N SER A 77 -5.46 9.20 -4.71
CA SER A 77 -5.90 10.15 -3.67
C SER A 77 -4.90 10.30 -2.53
N GLU A 78 -4.30 9.20 -2.08
CA GLU A 78 -3.23 9.20 -1.08
C GLU A 78 -1.86 9.55 -1.70
N ARG A 79 -1.79 9.67 -3.03
CA ARG A 79 -0.56 9.91 -3.81
C ARG A 79 0.53 8.86 -3.54
N SER A 80 0.16 7.64 -3.18
CA SER A 80 1.15 6.60 -2.84
C SER A 80 2.02 6.17 -4.04
N ASN A 81 1.69 6.62 -5.25
CA ASN A 81 2.52 6.46 -6.43
C ASN A 81 3.59 7.54 -6.63
N ASP A 82 3.47 8.69 -5.94
CA ASP A 82 4.50 9.72 -5.91
C ASP A 82 5.70 9.23 -5.08
N PRO A 83 6.93 9.14 -5.62
CA PRO A 83 8.09 8.61 -4.89
C PRO A 83 8.46 9.40 -3.61
N SER A 84 7.98 10.64 -3.48
CA SER A 84 8.12 11.44 -2.26
C SER A 84 7.12 11.07 -1.17
N VAL A 85 6.02 10.40 -1.52
CA VAL A 85 4.91 10.04 -0.62
C VAL A 85 4.78 8.53 -0.41
N GLY A 86 5.08 7.70 -1.41
CA GLY A 86 4.83 6.26 -1.30
C GLY A 86 5.61 5.38 -2.25
N TYR A 87 5.23 4.09 -2.21
CA TYR A 87 5.94 2.98 -2.86
C TYR A 87 5.13 2.27 -3.96
N ASN A 88 3.95 2.75 -4.31
CA ASN A 88 3.22 2.23 -5.47
C ASN A 88 3.91 2.67 -6.76
N LEU A 89 4.00 1.77 -7.73
CA LEU A 89 4.58 2.09 -9.06
C LEU A 89 3.52 2.20 -10.15
N ASN A 90 2.31 1.72 -9.86
CA ASN A 90 1.18 1.70 -10.77
C ASN A 90 -0.06 2.28 -10.07
N PRO A 91 -0.80 3.19 -10.71
CA PRO A 91 -0.45 3.86 -11.97
C PRO A 91 0.83 4.71 -11.84
N PRO A 92 1.60 4.90 -12.93
CA PRO A 92 2.83 5.67 -12.88
C PRO A 92 2.54 7.12 -12.45
N PHE A 93 3.41 7.66 -11.58
CA PHE A 93 3.33 9.06 -11.20
C PHE A 93 3.60 9.95 -12.41
N LYS A 94 2.70 10.91 -12.66
CA LYS A 94 2.78 11.77 -13.84
C LYS A 94 3.46 13.12 -13.58
N GLY A 95 3.77 13.44 -12.33
CA GLY A 95 4.28 14.76 -11.94
C GLY A 95 3.34 15.91 -12.32
N LYS A 96 3.68 17.10 -11.84
CA LYS A 96 3.38 18.36 -12.52
C LYS A 96 4.68 19.11 -12.64
#